data_AF-A0A124IXA9-F1
#
_entry.id   AF-A0A124IXA9-F1
#
_cell.length_a   1.000
_cell.length_b   1.000
_cell.length_c   1.000
_cell.angle_alpha   90.00
_cell.angle_beta   90.00
_cell.angle_gamma   90.00
#
_symmetry.space_group_name_H-M   'P 1'
#
loop_
_entity.id
_entity.type
_entity.pdbx_description
1 polymer ?
#
loop_
_entity_poly.entity_id
_entity_poly.type
_entity_poly.pdbx_seq_one_letter_code
_entity_poly.pdbx_strand_id
1 'polypeptide(L)' 'MGQAGQQGRGSRSNNLVVPQANAALQQLKYEAAQELGVTIPQDGYYGNYTSRETGSLGGYITKRLVQLAEQQLSGRA' A
#
# COMPACT_ATOMS: atom_id res chain seq x y z
N MET A 1 -11.36 1.68 44.54
CA MET A 1 -10.54 2.37 43.52
C MET A 1 -9.72 1.31 42.80
N GLY A 2 -9.86 1.22 41.47
CA GLY A 2 -9.13 0.24 40.67
C GLY A 2 -9.74 -0.02 39.30
N GLN A 3 -10.21 1.03 38.60
CA GLN A 3 -10.49 0.96 37.16
C GLN A 3 -9.42 1.81 36.48
N ALA A 4 -8.49 1.19 35.78
CA ALA A 4 -7.53 1.88 34.93
C ALA A 4 -7.34 1.07 33.65
N GLY A 5 -7.60 1.73 32.52
CA GLY A 5 -6.96 1.37 31.26
C GLY A 5 -7.85 0.81 30.15
N GLN A 6 -9.00 1.42 29.83
CA GLN A 6 -9.42 1.46 28.43
C GLN A 6 -8.42 2.36 27.67
N GLN A 7 -7.35 1.76 27.14
CA GLN A 7 -6.44 2.46 26.25
C GLN A 7 -6.95 2.30 24.82
N GLY A 8 -7.28 3.44 24.22
CA GLY A 8 -8.01 3.56 22.97
C GLY A 8 -7.42 2.73 21.84
N ARG A 9 -8.27 1.92 21.22
CA ARG A 9 -8.07 1.41 19.87
C ARG A 9 -8.11 2.60 18.92
N GLY A 10 -6.97 3.27 18.75
CA GLY A 10 -6.76 4.21 17.67
C GLY A 10 -6.85 3.43 16.35
N SER A 11 -8.06 3.32 15.81
CA SER A 11 -8.27 2.90 14.42
C SER A 11 -7.63 3.98 13.55
N ARG A 12 -6.34 3.82 13.26
CA ARG A 12 -5.70 4.50 12.15
C ARG A 12 -6.31 3.93 10.88
N SER A 13 -7.45 4.48 10.49
CA SER A 13 -8.04 4.17 9.21
C SER A 13 -7.15 4.82 8.16
N ASN A 14 -6.34 4.02 7.47
CA ASN A 14 -5.62 4.44 6.27
C ASN A 14 -6.66 4.67 5.16
N ASN A 15 -7.40 5.77 5.26
CA ASN A 15 -8.32 6.18 4.23
C ASN A 15 -7.51 6.62 3.02
N LEU A 16 -7.81 6.02 1.87
CA LEU A 16 -7.25 6.46 0.61
C LEU A 16 -7.67 7.91 0.35
N VAL A 17 -6.71 8.73 -0.09
CA VAL A 17 -6.97 10.13 -0.48
C VAL A 17 -8.00 10.21 -1.62
N VAL A 18 -7.97 9.22 -2.51
CA VAL A 18 -8.95 9.03 -3.58
C VAL A 18 -9.56 7.63 -3.44
N PRO A 19 -10.71 7.47 -2.74
CA PRO A 19 -11.35 6.16 -2.52
C PRO A 19 -11.64 5.39 -3.81
N GLN A 20 -11.96 6.10 -4.89
CA GLN A 20 -12.25 5.56 -6.21
C GLN A 20 -11.05 4.85 -6.85
N ALA A 21 -9.82 5.22 -6.44
CA ALA A 21 -8.60 4.61 -6.94
C ALA A 21 -8.30 3.25 -6.31
N ASN A 22 -9.08 2.77 -5.32
CA ASN A 22 -8.82 1.52 -4.61
C ASN A 22 -8.62 0.33 -5.55
N ALA A 23 -9.49 0.16 -6.56
CA ALA A 23 -9.38 -0.94 -7.51
C ALA A 23 -8.09 -0.87 -8.33
N ALA A 24 -7.76 0.32 -8.86
CA ALA A 24 -6.55 0.55 -9.64
C ALA A 24 -5.28 0.36 -8.80
N LEU A 25 -5.28 0.84 -7.55
CA LEU A 25 -4.17 0.67 -6.62
C LEU A 25 -3.97 -0.80 -6.22
N GLN A 26 -5.06 -1.56 -6.07
CA GLN A 26 -4.98 -3.00 -5.81
C GLN A 26 -4.39 -3.75 -7.00
N GLN A 27 -4.83 -3.42 -8.23
CA GLN A 27 -4.25 -4.01 -9.44
C GLN A 27 -2.76 -3.72 -9.54
N LEU A 28 -2.37 -2.44 -9.37
CA LEU A 28 -0.97 -2.03 -9.37
C LEU A 28 -0.14 -2.77 -8.30
N LYS A 29 -0.70 -2.99 -7.12
CA LYS A 29 -0.06 -3.76 -6.05
C LYS A 29 0.20 -5.20 -6.50
N TYR A 30 -0.76 -5.86 -7.15
CA TYR A 30 -0.59 -7.24 -7.64
C TYR A 30 0.46 -7.31 -8.76
N GLU A 31 0.44 -6.37 -9.71
CA GLU A 31 1.44 -6.28 -10.78
C GLU A 31 2.84 -6.08 -10.21
N ALA A 32 3.00 -5.12 -9.30
CA ALA A 32 4.26 -4.85 -8.60
C ALA A 32 4.78 -6.08 -7.84
N ALA A 33 3.88 -6.81 -7.18
CA ALA A 33 4.23 -8.01 -6.44
C ALA A 33 4.71 -9.14 -7.37
N GLN A 34 4.03 -9.33 -8.51
CA GLN A 34 4.46 -10.29 -9.53
C GLN A 34 5.83 -9.94 -10.12
N GLU A 35 6.08 -8.68 -10.44
CA GLU A 35 7.37 -8.24 -11.00
C GLU A 35 8.53 -8.36 -10.02
N LEU A 36 8.27 -8.16 -8.72
CA LEU A 36 9.28 -8.29 -7.66
C LEU A 36 9.41 -9.72 -7.11
N GLY A 37 8.58 -10.67 -7.58
CA GLY A 37 8.53 -12.03 -7.04
C GLY A 37 8.02 -12.09 -5.59
N VAL A 38 7.32 -11.05 -5.13
CA VAL A 38 6.72 -10.99 -3.79
C VAL A 38 5.33 -11.61 -3.86
N THR A 39 5.03 -12.54 -2.96
CA THR A 39 3.67 -13.08 -2.84
C THR A 39 2.84 -12.14 -1.97
N ILE A 40 1.57 -11.91 -2.35
CA ILE A 40 0.66 -11.13 -1.51
C ILE A 40 -0.15 -12.10 -0.65
N PRO A 41 -0.05 -12.02 0.68
CA PRO A 41 -0.85 -12.84 1.58
C PRO A 41 -2.34 -12.49 1.42
N GLN A 42 -3.20 -13.50 1.25
CA GLN A 42 -4.65 -13.32 1.03
C GLN A 42 -5.37 -12.74 2.25
N ASP A 43 -4.87 -13.02 3.45
CA ASP A 43 -5.32 -12.46 4.73
C ASP A 43 -4.78 -11.05 4.98
N GLY A 44 -3.92 -10.53 4.08
CA GLY A 44 -3.30 -9.21 4.20
C GLY A 44 -2.24 -9.13 5.29
N TYR A 45 -1.87 -10.25 5.92
CA TYR A 45 -0.88 -10.28 6.99
C TYR A 45 0.52 -10.50 6.44
N TYR A 46 1.31 -9.44 6.41
CA TYR A 46 2.71 -9.47 5.93
C TYR A 46 3.73 -9.92 7.00
N GLY A 47 3.29 -10.50 8.13
CA GLY A 47 4.19 -10.82 9.25
C GLY A 47 5.26 -11.88 8.93
N ASN A 48 5.05 -12.70 7.90
CA ASN A 48 6.01 -13.70 7.43
C ASN A 48 6.97 -13.15 6.36
N TYR A 49 6.78 -11.90 5.90
CA TYR A 49 7.64 -11.26 4.89
C TYR A 49 8.70 -10.41 5.57
N THR A 50 9.88 -10.34 4.95
CA THR A 50 10.91 -9.44 5.46
C THR A 50 10.51 -7.98 5.24
N SER A 51 10.90 -7.10 6.17
CA SER A 51 10.66 -5.65 6.01
C SER A 51 11.23 -5.10 4.70
N ARG A 52 12.27 -5.75 4.16
CA ARG A 52 12.88 -5.39 2.87
C ARG A 52 11.96 -5.73 1.69
N GLU A 53 11.33 -6.90 1.67
CA GLU A 53 10.40 -7.30 0.59
C GLU A 53 9.16 -6.40 0.59
N THR A 54 8.51 -6.25 1.74
CA THR A 54 7.31 -5.41 1.88
C THR A 54 7.64 -3.94 1.59
N GLY A 55 8.81 -3.46 2.01
CA GLY A 55 9.31 -2.12 1.70
C GLY A 55 9.62 -1.93 0.22
N SER A 56 10.21 -2.92 -0.44
CA SER A 56 10.51 -2.88 -1.88
C SER A 56 9.23 -2.85 -2.71
N LEU A 57 8.21 -3.61 -2.30
CA LEU A 57 6.87 -3.59 -2.90
C LEU A 57 6.24 -2.19 -2.82
N GLY A 58 6.19 -1.61 -1.62
CA GLY A 58 5.64 -0.25 -1.43
C GLY A 58 6.40 0.83 -2.19
N GLY A 59 7.74 0.72 -2.21
CA GLY A 59 8.59 1.62 -2.98
C GLY A 59 8.37 1.52 -4.49
N TYR A 60 8.18 0.31 -5.01
CA TYR A 60 7.90 0.09 -6.43
C TYR A 60 6.54 0.65 -6.85
N ILE A 61 5.49 0.40 -6.06
CA ILE A 61 4.16 0.97 -6.28
C ILE A 61 4.26 2.51 -6.32
N THR A 62 4.95 3.11 -5.36
CA THR A 62 5.13 4.57 -5.30
C THR A 62 5.88 5.11 -6.52
N LYS A 63 6.97 4.45 -6.94
CA LYS A 63 7.71 4.82 -8.15
C LYS A 63 6.82 4.78 -9.39
N ARG A 64 5.99 3.75 -9.53
CA ARG A 64 5.08 3.61 -10.68
C ARG A 64 4.01 4.70 -10.69
N LEU A 65 3.44 5.03 -9.53
CA LEU A 65 2.48 6.13 -9.40
C LEU A 65 3.10 7.48 -9.78
N VAL A 66 4.34 7.74 -9.32
CA VAL A 66 5.07 8.96 -9.68
C VAL A 66 5.34 8.99 -11.18
N GLN A 67 5.79 7.90 -11.79
CA GLN A 67 6.01 7.84 -13.24
C GLN A 67 4.73 8.16 -14.04
N LEU A 68 3.57 7.61 -13.63
CA LEU A 68 2.29 7.89 -14.28
C LEU A 68 1.89 9.37 -14.11
N ALA A 69 2.09 9.93 -12.92
CA ALA A 69 1.82 11.34 -12.66
C ALA A 69 2.77 12.25 -13.46
N GLU A 70 4.06 11.94 -13.54
CA GLU A 70 5.04 12.66 -14.35
C GLU A 70 4.68 12.62 -15.83
N GLN A 71 4.23 11.47 -16.35
CA GLN A 71 3.77 11.36 -17.75
C GLN A 71 2.57 12.27 -18.01
N GLN A 72 1.57 12.28 -17.12
CA GLN A 72 0.41 13.17 -17.22
C GLN A 72 0.80 14.65 -17.13
N LEU A 73 1.70 15.01 -16.21
CA LEU A 73 2.17 16.37 -16.01
C LEU A 73 3.09 16.86 -17.16
N SER A 74 3.85 15.95 -17.78
CA SER A 74 4.74 16.26 -18.91
C SER A 74 4.01 16.59 -20.21
N GLY A 75 2.67 16.51 -20.23
CA GLY A 75 1.86 16.99 -21.36
C GLY A 75 1.84 16.06 -22.58
N ARG A 76 2.01 14.75 -22.40
CA ARG A 76 1.61 13.78 -23.44
C ARG A 76 0.10 13.51 -23.34
N ALA A 77 -0.69 14.49 -23.75
CA ALA A 77 -2.06 14.31 -24.22
C ALA A 77 -2.07 14.08 -25.74
#